data_AF-A0A7Y2GUC5-F1
#
_entry.id   AF-A0A7Y2GUC5-F1
#
_cell.length_a   1.000
_cell.length_b   1.000
_cell.length_c   1.000
_cell.angle_alpha   90.00
_cell.angle_beta   90.00
_cell.angle_gamma   90.00
#
_symmetry.space_group_name_H-M   'P 1'
#
loop_
_entity.id
_entity.type
_entity.pdbx_description
1 polymer ?
#
loop_
_entity_poly.entity_id
_entity_poly.type
_entity_poly.pdbx_seq_one_letter_code
_entity_poly.pdbx_strand_id
1 'polypeptide(L)'
;MTDKIKILIADDDPVLLKLLPAQLSAEDLLISVTESGKSVIEALKKEVFDVILLDVNLPDISGVEVLSKIRQTDNSPEVVMLTADKSLQTGVETMRLGAYDYVTKPAESEHVEVVIRKAAEKRRLVKRNKQLQIAVQQQNESSVVKPVFASPVMEQIYAQAERVADLDTTLLITGESGTGKDVFAHWIHSLGSRSESPLISVNCGALPENLFESEFFGYEKGAFTGAGKQKIGLIEASDGSTLFLDEIGEMPMTMQVKLLHFLENGAFRRVGSTQDRSVDVR
;
A
#
# COMPACT_ATOMS: atom_id res chain seq x y z
N MET A 1 -9.66 22.38 -3.17
CA MET A 1 -10.64 21.89 -4.15
C MET A 1 -10.77 20.40 -3.93
N THR A 2 -11.94 19.93 -3.52
CA THR A 2 -12.24 18.51 -3.37
C THR A 2 -12.31 17.89 -4.76
N ASP A 3 -11.45 16.90 -5.05
CA ASP A 3 -11.58 16.11 -6.28
C ASP A 3 -12.98 15.51 -6.33
N LYS A 4 -13.69 15.73 -7.44
CA LYS A 4 -15.03 15.15 -7.64
C LYS A 4 -14.91 13.65 -7.85
N ILE A 5 -15.79 12.89 -7.22
CA ILE A 5 -15.85 11.42 -7.35
C ILE A 5 -16.55 11.08 -8.66
N LYS A 6 -15.84 10.42 -9.58
CA LYS A 6 -16.39 9.98 -10.86
C LYS A 6 -17.02 8.59 -10.73
N ILE A 7 -18.28 8.48 -11.10
CA ILE A 7 -19.08 7.27 -10.93
C ILE A 7 -19.62 6.84 -12.28
N LEU A 8 -19.53 5.55 -12.58
CA LEU A 8 -20.24 4.93 -13.70
C LEU A 8 -21.33 4.02 -13.15
N ILE A 9 -22.56 4.19 -13.61
CA ILE A 9 -23.69 3.30 -13.28
C ILE A 9 -24.01 2.49 -14.53
N ALA A 10 -24.08 1.17 -14.37
CA ALA A 10 -24.36 0.22 -15.43
C ALA A 10 -25.56 -0.65 -15.06
N ASP A 11 -26.67 -0.45 -15.76
CA ASP A 11 -27.95 -1.11 -15.49
C ASP A 11 -28.80 -1.11 -16.76
N ASP A 12 -29.57 -2.16 -17.02
CA ASP A 12 -30.48 -2.20 -18.17
C ASP A 12 -31.86 -1.61 -17.86
N ASP A 13 -32.16 -1.31 -16.61
CA ASP A 13 -33.39 -0.63 -16.19
C ASP A 13 -33.29 0.90 -16.45
N PRO A 14 -34.01 1.44 -17.46
CA PRO A 14 -33.97 2.87 -17.76
C PRO A 14 -34.57 3.73 -16.64
N VAL A 15 -35.42 3.17 -15.78
CA VAL A 15 -35.98 3.86 -14.62
C VAL A 15 -34.90 4.08 -13.58
N LEU A 16 -34.11 3.04 -13.27
CA LEU A 16 -32.99 3.13 -12.34
C LEU A 16 -31.92 4.09 -12.84
N LEU A 17 -31.53 3.98 -14.11
CA LEU A 17 -30.55 4.87 -14.74
C LEU A 17 -30.98 6.35 -14.72
N LYS A 18 -32.27 6.64 -14.59
CA LYS A 18 -32.78 8.02 -14.47
C LYS A 18 -32.93 8.48 -13.03
N LEU A 19 -33.46 7.63 -12.15
CA LEU A 19 -33.79 8.00 -10.77
C LEU A 19 -32.55 8.05 -9.88
N LEU A 20 -31.67 7.04 -9.96
CA LEU A 20 -30.55 6.92 -9.05
C LEU A 20 -29.55 8.09 -9.18
N PRO A 21 -29.14 8.54 -10.39
CA PRO A 21 -28.31 9.74 -10.52
C PRO A 21 -28.99 11.01 -9.98
N ALA A 22 -30.31 11.14 -10.18
CA ALA A 22 -31.05 12.31 -9.71
C ALA A 22 -31.13 12.37 -8.17
N GLN A 23 -31.22 11.21 -7.52
CA GLN A 23 -31.25 11.10 -6.05
C GLN A 23 -29.86 11.24 -5.42
N LEU A 24 -28.81 10.79 -6.10
CA LEU A 24 -27.41 10.91 -5.65
C LEU A 24 -26.79 12.30 -5.94
N SER A 25 -27.57 13.27 -6.42
CA SER A 25 -27.06 14.55 -6.94
C SER A 25 -26.48 15.46 -5.85
N ALA A 26 -25.26 15.16 -5.38
CA ALA A 26 -24.42 16.04 -4.57
C ALA A 26 -23.38 16.77 -5.46
N GLU A 27 -22.95 17.97 -5.06
CA GLU A 27 -22.05 18.82 -5.86
C GLU A 27 -20.68 18.18 -6.17
N ASP A 28 -20.30 17.15 -5.42
CA ASP A 28 -19.02 16.46 -5.48
C ASP A 28 -19.04 15.13 -6.25
N LEU A 29 -20.19 14.71 -6.79
CA LEU A 29 -20.33 13.49 -7.59
C LEU A 29 -20.47 13.81 -9.09
N LEU A 30 -19.72 13.09 -9.93
CA LEU A 30 -19.84 13.14 -11.39
C LEU A 30 -20.32 11.78 -11.89
N ILE A 31 -21.59 11.69 -12.25
CA ILE A 31 -22.25 10.42 -12.58
C ILE A 31 -22.40 10.28 -14.10
N SER A 32 -21.90 9.18 -14.65
CA SER A 32 -22.17 8.70 -15.99
C SER A 32 -23.00 7.43 -15.92
N VAL A 33 -23.82 7.17 -16.95
CA VAL A 33 -24.70 6.00 -17.03
C VAL A 33 -24.45 5.22 -18.31
N THR A 34 -24.63 3.91 -18.24
CA THR A 34 -24.48 2.94 -19.33
C THR A 34 -25.50 1.82 -19.19
N GLU A 35 -25.90 1.21 -20.31
CA GLU A 35 -26.99 0.21 -20.34
C GLU A 35 -26.52 -1.22 -20.59
N SER A 36 -25.22 -1.44 -20.77
CA SER A 36 -24.67 -2.75 -21.16
C SER A 36 -23.24 -2.96 -20.70
N GLY A 37 -22.84 -4.21 -20.53
CA GLY A 37 -21.49 -4.57 -20.11
C GLY A 37 -20.42 -4.17 -21.13
N LYS A 38 -20.72 -4.22 -22.44
CA LYS A 38 -19.82 -3.70 -23.48
C LYS A 38 -19.61 -2.20 -23.34
N SER A 39 -20.67 -1.43 -23.11
CA SER A 39 -20.57 0.03 -22.97
C SER A 39 -19.76 0.44 -21.73
N VAL A 40 -19.79 -0.36 -20.65
CA VAL A 40 -18.88 -0.17 -19.49
C VAL A 40 -17.42 -0.29 -19.90
N ILE A 41 -17.06 -1.34 -20.63
CA ILE A 41 -15.68 -1.57 -21.08
C ILE A 41 -15.24 -0.45 -22.05
N GLU A 42 -16.13 0.03 -22.92
CA GLU A 42 -15.83 1.16 -23.80
C GLU A 42 -15.67 2.48 -23.04
N ALA A 43 -16.49 2.73 -22.02
CA ALA A 43 -16.37 3.91 -21.16
C ALA A 43 -15.02 3.93 -20.43
N LEU A 44 -14.60 2.79 -19.89
CA LEU A 44 -13.31 2.65 -19.19
C LEU A 44 -12.08 2.87 -20.08
N LYS A 45 -12.22 2.74 -21.40
CA LYS A 45 -11.15 3.09 -22.36
C LYS A 45 -11.03 4.60 -22.59
N LYS A 46 -12.11 5.35 -22.37
CA LYS A 46 -12.18 6.80 -22.66
C LYS A 46 -11.89 7.63 -21.42
N GLU A 47 -12.31 7.15 -20.26
CA GLU A 47 -12.22 7.91 -19.01
C GLU A 47 -11.94 7.00 -17.80
N VAL A 48 -11.31 7.58 -16.79
CA VAL A 48 -11.11 6.95 -15.48
C VAL A 48 -12.28 7.32 -14.58
N PHE A 49 -13.02 6.32 -14.12
CA PHE A 49 -14.03 6.42 -13.07
C PHE A 49 -13.44 6.00 -11.76
N ASP A 50 -13.85 6.55 -10.61
CA ASP A 50 -13.44 6.13 -9.26
C ASP A 50 -14.19 4.88 -8.79
N VAL A 51 -15.51 4.87 -9.00
CA VAL A 51 -16.43 3.82 -8.57
C VAL A 51 -17.32 3.39 -9.74
N ILE A 52 -17.63 2.10 -9.84
CA ILE A 52 -18.66 1.59 -10.76
C ILE A 52 -19.77 0.93 -9.96
N LEU A 53 -21.02 1.34 -10.16
CA LEU A 53 -22.19 0.56 -9.77
C LEU A 53 -22.57 -0.34 -10.95
N LEU A 54 -22.51 -1.65 -10.75
CA LEU A 54 -22.58 -2.63 -11.84
C LEU A 54 -23.68 -3.64 -11.59
N ASP A 55 -24.73 -3.63 -12.40
CA ASP A 55 -25.75 -4.67 -12.34
C ASP A 55 -25.19 -6.05 -12.71
N VAL A 56 -25.63 -7.07 -11.97
CA VAL A 56 -25.23 -8.46 -12.22
C VAL A 56 -25.82 -8.98 -13.54
N ASN A 57 -27.03 -8.55 -13.90
CA ASN A 57 -27.83 -9.07 -15.00
C ASN A 57 -27.91 -8.09 -16.18
N LEU A 58 -26.76 -7.78 -16.78
CA LEU A 58 -26.71 -6.98 -18.00
C LEU A 58 -27.09 -7.80 -19.25
N PRO A 59 -27.62 -7.16 -20.30
CA PRO A 59 -28.24 -7.83 -21.45
C PRO A 59 -27.26 -8.56 -22.38
N ASP A 60 -25.97 -8.21 -22.33
CA ASP A 60 -24.96 -8.67 -23.28
C ASP A 60 -23.80 -9.46 -22.64
N ILE A 61 -23.21 -8.93 -21.57
CA ILE A 61 -22.13 -9.54 -20.80
C ILE A 61 -22.53 -9.45 -19.33
N SER A 62 -22.53 -10.56 -18.60
CA SER A 62 -22.84 -10.55 -17.16
C SER A 62 -21.95 -9.57 -16.40
N GLY A 63 -22.51 -8.88 -15.39
CA GLY A 63 -21.77 -7.97 -14.53
C GLY A 63 -20.57 -8.63 -13.86
N VAL A 64 -20.65 -9.93 -13.54
CA VAL A 64 -19.55 -10.68 -12.93
C VAL A 64 -18.37 -10.85 -13.90
N GLU A 65 -18.64 -11.06 -15.18
CA GLU A 65 -17.60 -11.10 -16.21
C GLU A 65 -16.99 -9.72 -16.46
N VAL A 66 -17.80 -8.67 -16.43
CA VAL A 66 -17.33 -7.27 -16.53
C VAL A 66 -16.41 -6.94 -15.35
N LEU A 67 -16.79 -7.30 -14.12
CA LEU A 67 -15.93 -7.17 -12.93
C LEU A 67 -14.58 -7.87 -13.12
N SER A 68 -14.60 -9.10 -13.61
CA SER A 68 -13.37 -9.88 -13.84
C SER A 68 -12.44 -9.19 -14.84
N LYS A 69 -12.99 -8.57 -15.90
CA LYS A 69 -12.21 -7.78 -16.86
C LYS A 69 -11.68 -6.48 -16.26
N ILE A 70 -12.47 -5.80 -15.44
CA ILE A 70 -12.05 -4.58 -14.74
C ILE A 70 -10.86 -4.88 -13.82
N ARG A 71 -10.90 -6.00 -13.08
CA ARG A 71 -9.82 -6.37 -12.15
C ARG A 71 -8.51 -6.79 -12.84
N GLN A 72 -8.51 -6.98 -14.16
CA GLN A 72 -7.31 -7.24 -14.94
C GLN A 72 -6.64 -5.95 -15.45
N THR A 73 -7.25 -4.78 -15.28
CA THR A 73 -6.67 -3.51 -15.72
C THR A 73 -5.92 -2.81 -14.60
N ASP A 74 -4.82 -2.14 -14.93
CA ASP A 74 -4.11 -1.27 -14.00
C ASP A 74 -4.98 -0.09 -13.57
N ASN A 75 -4.89 0.30 -12.29
CA ASN A 75 -5.66 1.41 -11.72
C ASN A 75 -7.19 1.21 -11.85
N SER A 76 -7.65 -0.02 -11.61
CA SER A 76 -9.07 -0.37 -11.70
C SER A 76 -9.93 0.41 -10.69
N PRO A 77 -11.16 0.79 -11.06
CA PRO A 77 -12.14 1.28 -10.10
C PRO A 77 -12.58 0.27 -9.07
N GLU A 78 -13.11 0.80 -7.96
CA GLU A 78 -13.85 -0.01 -7.02
C GLU A 78 -15.24 -0.29 -7.60
N VAL A 79 -15.61 -1.56 -7.61
CA VAL A 79 -16.86 -2.02 -8.22
C VAL A 79 -17.83 -2.43 -7.11
N VAL A 80 -19.01 -1.83 -7.12
CA VAL A 80 -20.13 -2.17 -6.25
C VAL A 80 -21.18 -2.86 -7.10
N MET A 81 -21.53 -4.09 -6.75
CA MET A 81 -22.45 -4.89 -7.54
C MET A 81 -23.90 -4.55 -7.17
N LEU A 82 -24.75 -4.32 -8.16
CA LEU A 82 -26.20 -4.19 -7.98
C LEU A 82 -26.84 -5.55 -8.29
N THR A 83 -27.68 -6.05 -7.40
CA THR A 83 -28.31 -7.37 -7.58
C THR A 83 -29.75 -7.39 -7.10
N ALA A 84 -30.63 -8.09 -7.80
CA ALA A 84 -31.98 -8.41 -7.29
C ALA A 84 -31.97 -9.65 -6.36
N ASP A 85 -30.89 -10.43 -6.39
CA ASP A 85 -30.74 -11.65 -5.59
C ASP A 85 -30.31 -11.30 -4.15
N LYS A 86 -31.06 -11.83 -3.17
CA LYS A 86 -30.75 -11.70 -1.74
C LYS A 86 -29.92 -12.87 -1.21
N SER A 87 -29.50 -13.79 -2.06
CA SER A 87 -28.74 -14.96 -1.65
C SER A 87 -27.32 -14.56 -1.21
N LEU A 88 -26.92 -15.01 -0.02
CA LEU A 88 -25.59 -14.78 0.52
C LEU A 88 -24.49 -15.47 -0.31
N GLN A 89 -24.82 -16.54 -1.03
CA GLN A 89 -23.84 -17.32 -1.80
C GLN A 89 -23.30 -16.52 -2.99
N THR A 90 -24.17 -15.90 -3.79
CA THR A 90 -23.78 -15.04 -4.91
C THR A 90 -22.98 -13.81 -4.44
N GLY A 91 -23.35 -13.23 -3.30
CA GLY A 91 -22.62 -12.11 -2.69
C GLY A 91 -21.17 -12.47 -2.33
N VAL A 92 -20.96 -13.64 -1.71
CA VAL A 92 -19.60 -14.10 -1.33
C VAL A 92 -18.74 -14.38 -2.54
N GLU A 93 -19.29 -15.01 -3.60
CA GLU A 93 -18.53 -15.28 -4.82
C GLU A 93 -18.08 -13.99 -5.51
N THR A 94 -18.94 -12.99 -5.57
CA THR A 94 -18.62 -11.73 -6.24
C THR A 94 -17.56 -10.92 -5.46
N MET A 95 -17.58 -11.00 -4.13
CA MET A 95 -16.52 -10.45 -3.29
C MET A 95 -15.17 -11.16 -3.50
N ARG A 96 -15.15 -12.49 -3.69
CA ARG A 96 -13.92 -13.24 -4.02
C ARG A 96 -13.33 -12.83 -5.37
N LEU A 97 -14.16 -12.44 -6.32
CA LEU A 97 -13.75 -11.90 -7.62
C LEU A 97 -13.30 -10.42 -7.54
N GLY A 98 -13.29 -9.86 -6.33
CA GLY A 98 -12.76 -8.55 -6.04
C GLY A 98 -13.80 -7.44 -6.13
N ALA A 99 -15.11 -7.69 -6.04
CA ALA A 99 -16.04 -6.59 -5.77
C ALA A 99 -15.68 -5.89 -4.45
N TYR A 100 -15.92 -4.59 -4.37
CA TYR A 100 -15.77 -3.83 -3.13
C TYR A 100 -16.93 -4.13 -2.17
N ASP A 101 -18.14 -4.11 -2.70
CA ASP A 101 -19.38 -4.39 -1.97
C ASP A 101 -20.49 -4.81 -2.94
N TYR A 102 -21.65 -5.19 -2.40
CA TYR A 102 -22.87 -5.39 -3.17
C TYR A 102 -24.08 -4.71 -2.52
N VAL A 103 -25.01 -4.25 -3.33
CA VAL A 103 -26.24 -3.60 -2.91
C VAL A 103 -27.43 -4.30 -3.57
N THR A 104 -28.40 -4.70 -2.74
CA THR A 104 -29.62 -5.34 -3.23
C THR A 104 -30.61 -4.31 -3.77
N LYS A 105 -31.20 -4.57 -4.92
CA LYS A 105 -32.31 -3.79 -5.50
C LYS A 105 -33.64 -4.14 -4.79
N PRO A 106 -34.53 -3.16 -4.54
CA PRO A 106 -34.38 -1.74 -4.82
C PRO A 106 -33.38 -1.09 -3.87
N ALA A 107 -32.45 -0.31 -4.43
CA ALA A 107 -31.36 0.29 -3.67
C ALA A 107 -31.80 1.65 -3.10
N GLU A 108 -31.68 1.83 -1.79
CA GLU A 108 -31.93 3.11 -1.14
C GLU A 108 -30.80 4.10 -1.44
N SER A 109 -31.13 5.30 -1.94
CA SER A 109 -30.13 6.27 -2.40
C SER A 109 -29.14 6.67 -1.31
N GLU A 110 -29.59 6.83 -0.06
CA GLU A 110 -28.72 7.14 1.08
C GLU A 110 -27.69 6.02 1.32
N HIS A 111 -28.12 4.76 1.27
CA HIS A 111 -27.24 3.62 1.44
C HIS A 111 -26.22 3.53 0.29
N VAL A 112 -26.68 3.68 -0.95
CA VAL A 112 -25.81 3.69 -2.14
C VAL A 112 -24.76 4.80 -2.05
N GLU A 113 -25.15 6.00 -1.62
CA GLU A 113 -24.22 7.12 -1.45
C GLU A 113 -23.11 6.80 -0.43
N VAL A 114 -23.48 6.23 0.72
CA VAL A 114 -22.51 5.83 1.75
C VAL A 114 -21.51 4.80 1.21
N VAL A 115 -21.99 3.81 0.46
CA VAL A 115 -21.12 2.77 -0.12
C VAL A 115 -20.19 3.37 -1.17
N ILE A 116 -20.70 4.24 -2.06
CA ILE A 116 -19.89 4.95 -3.06
C ILE A 116 -18.78 5.75 -2.39
N ARG A 117 -19.10 6.53 -1.35
CA ARG A 117 -18.13 7.39 -0.67
C ARG A 117 -17.00 6.58 -0.04
N LYS A 118 -17.34 5.46 0.62
CA LYS A 118 -16.33 4.55 1.19
C LYS A 118 -15.47 3.88 0.11
N ALA A 119 -16.08 3.45 -0.99
CA ALA A 119 -15.36 2.87 -2.12
C ALA A 119 -14.38 3.88 -2.74
N ALA A 120 -14.82 5.13 -2.96
CA ALA A 120 -13.99 6.21 -3.47
C ALA A 120 -12.83 6.57 -2.52
N GLU A 121 -13.09 6.59 -1.20
CA GLU A 121 -12.07 6.81 -0.19
C GLU A 121 -11.01 5.71 -0.21
N LYS A 122 -11.41 4.43 -0.23
CA LYS A 122 -10.48 3.30 -0.34
C LYS A 122 -9.61 3.44 -1.58
N ARG A 123 -10.21 3.73 -2.74
CA ARG A 123 -9.45 3.95 -3.96
C ARG A 123 -8.44 5.09 -3.82
N ARG A 124 -8.85 6.22 -3.25
CA ARG A 124 -7.97 7.37 -3.04
C ARG A 124 -6.80 7.01 -2.13
N LEU A 125 -7.03 6.25 -1.07
CA LEU A 125 -5.99 5.76 -0.18
C LEU A 125 -5.01 4.83 -0.90
N VAL A 126 -5.51 3.86 -1.68
CA VAL A 126 -4.68 2.95 -2.48
C VAL A 126 -3.85 3.72 -3.50
N LYS A 127 -4.46 4.66 -4.23
CA LYS A 127 -3.77 5.50 -5.22
C LYS A 127 -2.72 6.38 -4.57
N ARG A 128 -3.03 7.00 -3.44
CA ARG A 128 -2.08 7.82 -2.68
C ARG A 128 -0.93 6.99 -2.13
N ASN A 129 -1.21 5.79 -1.63
CA ASN A 129 -0.18 4.86 -1.16
C ASN A 129 0.76 4.49 -2.32
N LYS A 130 0.21 4.08 -3.47
CA LYS A 130 1.00 3.79 -4.68
C LYS A 130 1.82 5.00 -5.14
N GLN A 131 1.25 6.22 -5.10
CA GLN A 131 1.98 7.44 -5.44
C GLN A 131 3.09 7.76 -4.43
N LEU A 132 2.86 7.54 -3.14
CA LEU A 132 3.89 7.71 -2.10
C LEU A 132 4.99 6.66 -2.24
N GLN A 133 4.63 5.41 -2.51
CA GLN A 133 5.59 4.34 -2.84
C GLN A 133 6.43 4.74 -4.05
N ILE A 134 5.81 5.19 -5.15
CA ILE A 134 6.52 5.66 -6.33
C ILE A 134 7.39 6.89 -6.00
N ALA A 135 6.92 7.85 -5.20
CA ALA A 135 7.69 9.03 -4.85
C ALA A 135 8.91 8.70 -3.97
N VAL A 136 8.73 7.81 -3.00
CA VAL A 136 9.84 7.25 -2.20
C VAL A 136 10.77 6.46 -3.09
N GLN A 137 10.24 5.64 -4.00
CA GLN A 137 11.04 4.87 -4.94
C GLN A 137 11.75 5.77 -5.95
N GLN A 138 11.20 6.91 -6.37
CA GLN A 138 11.87 7.87 -7.27
C GLN A 138 12.94 8.71 -6.56
N GLN A 139 12.72 9.05 -5.29
CA GLN A 139 13.78 9.57 -4.42
C GLN A 139 14.89 8.52 -4.24
N ASN A 140 14.51 7.25 -4.11
CA ASN A 140 15.44 6.14 -4.00
C ASN A 140 16.06 5.74 -5.34
N GLU A 141 15.43 5.91 -6.50
CA GLU A 141 15.94 5.59 -7.85
C GLU A 141 16.88 6.67 -8.36
N SER A 142 16.71 7.91 -7.89
CA SER A 142 17.79 8.91 -7.93
C SER A 142 19.02 8.43 -7.13
N SER A 143 18.86 7.41 -6.28
CA SER A 143 19.87 6.79 -5.41
C SER A 143 20.24 5.34 -5.78
N VAL A 144 19.44 4.61 -6.58
CA VAL A 144 19.83 3.32 -7.22
C VAL A 144 20.64 3.65 -8.48
N VAL A 145 21.69 4.43 -8.27
CA VAL A 145 22.75 4.61 -9.26
C VAL A 145 23.39 3.25 -9.42
N LYS A 146 23.37 2.68 -10.63
CA LYS A 146 24.18 1.49 -10.92
C LYS A 146 25.61 1.82 -10.47
N PRO A 147 26.15 1.09 -9.48
CA PRO A 147 27.40 1.49 -8.87
C PRO A 147 28.50 1.52 -9.93
N VAL A 148 29.21 2.65 -9.99
CA VAL A 148 30.31 2.83 -10.93
C VAL A 148 31.59 2.43 -10.22
N PHE A 149 32.21 1.35 -10.70
CA PHE A 149 33.50 0.89 -10.24
C PHE A 149 34.29 0.31 -11.41
N ALA A 150 35.61 0.35 -11.29
CA ALA A 150 36.54 -0.21 -12.29
C ALA A 150 37.66 -1.04 -11.66
N SER A 151 37.78 -1.05 -10.32
CA SER A 151 38.85 -1.79 -9.66
C SER A 151 38.47 -3.27 -9.49
N PRO A 152 39.43 -4.20 -9.63
CA PRO A 152 39.18 -5.62 -9.43
C PRO A 152 38.68 -5.97 -8.02
N VAL A 153 39.08 -5.18 -7.01
CA VAL A 153 38.62 -5.35 -5.62
C VAL A 153 37.13 -5.05 -5.49
N MET A 154 36.65 -3.97 -6.10
CA MET A 154 35.21 -3.67 -6.08
C MET A 154 34.42 -4.71 -6.87
N GLU A 155 34.94 -5.19 -8.00
CA GLU A 155 34.30 -6.28 -8.76
C GLU A 155 34.08 -7.53 -7.90
N GLN A 156 35.06 -7.91 -7.09
CA GLN A 156 34.92 -9.02 -6.14
C GLN A 156 33.88 -8.74 -5.04
N ILE A 157 33.86 -7.52 -4.49
CA ILE A 157 32.89 -7.11 -3.47
C ILE A 157 31.45 -7.16 -4.02
N TYR A 158 31.22 -6.60 -5.20
CA TYR A 158 29.91 -6.61 -5.85
C TYR A 158 29.46 -8.03 -6.23
N ALA A 159 30.36 -8.86 -6.75
CA ALA A 159 30.07 -10.28 -7.04
C ALA A 159 29.80 -11.12 -5.78
N GLN A 160 30.33 -10.73 -4.62
CA GLN A 160 29.99 -11.35 -3.33
C GLN A 160 28.61 -10.89 -2.87
N ALA A 161 28.31 -9.60 -2.98
CA ALA A 161 27.01 -9.03 -2.63
C ALA A 161 25.85 -9.61 -3.46
N GLU A 162 26.03 -9.80 -4.78
CA GLU A 162 25.05 -10.49 -5.63
C GLU A 162 24.66 -11.88 -5.10
N ARG A 163 25.64 -12.64 -4.60
CA ARG A 163 25.40 -13.99 -4.07
C ARG A 163 24.63 -14.03 -2.76
N VAL A 164 24.60 -12.93 -2.02
CA VAL A 164 23.88 -12.82 -0.74
C VAL A 164 22.63 -11.96 -0.83
N ALA A 165 22.37 -11.30 -1.97
CA ALA A 165 21.26 -10.36 -2.13
C ALA A 165 19.88 -11.01 -1.96
N ASP A 166 19.72 -12.29 -2.30
CA ASP A 166 18.47 -13.04 -2.12
C ASP A 166 18.38 -13.78 -0.78
N LEU A 167 19.43 -13.72 0.04
CA LEU A 167 19.43 -14.36 1.35
C LEU A 167 18.76 -13.47 2.39
N ASP A 168 17.95 -14.09 3.25
CA ASP A 168 17.33 -13.45 4.41
C ASP A 168 18.30 -13.49 5.59
N THR A 169 19.41 -12.77 5.44
CA THR A 169 20.49 -12.69 6.43
C THR A 169 20.96 -11.25 6.62
N THR A 170 21.38 -10.92 7.84
CA THR A 170 21.90 -9.59 8.17
C THR A 170 23.29 -9.39 7.57
N LEU A 171 23.51 -8.22 6.95
CA LEU A 171 24.79 -7.86 6.33
C LEU A 171 25.46 -6.72 7.10
N LEU A 172 26.74 -6.88 7.41
CA LEU A 172 27.58 -5.83 7.98
C LEU A 172 28.47 -5.22 6.89
N ILE A 173 28.26 -3.94 6.60
CA ILE A 173 29.03 -3.18 5.61
C ILE A 173 30.02 -2.28 6.35
N THR A 174 31.32 -2.45 6.10
CA THR A 174 32.38 -1.64 6.71
C THR A 174 33.16 -0.85 5.66
N GLY A 175 33.72 0.27 6.09
CA GLY A 175 34.47 1.18 5.22
C GLY A 175 34.53 2.58 5.82
N GLU A 176 35.51 3.36 5.39
CA GLU A 176 35.67 4.75 5.82
C GLU A 176 34.46 5.62 5.42
N SER A 177 34.35 6.82 6.00
CA SER A 177 33.28 7.75 5.62
C SER A 177 33.42 8.16 4.15
N GLY A 178 32.29 8.20 3.43
CA GLY A 178 32.27 8.58 2.02
C GLY A 178 32.69 7.48 1.03
N THR A 179 32.90 6.23 1.45
CA THR A 179 33.24 5.12 0.53
C THR A 179 32.04 4.51 -0.20
N GLY A 180 30.84 5.09 -0.08
CA GLY A 180 29.62 4.64 -0.77
C GLY A 180 28.92 3.44 -0.13
N LYS A 181 28.97 3.29 1.20
CA LYS A 181 28.29 2.20 1.93
C LYS A 181 26.77 2.24 1.76
N ASP A 182 26.22 3.45 1.73
CA ASP A 182 24.81 3.73 1.44
C ASP A 182 24.42 3.25 0.05
N VAL A 183 25.18 3.62 -0.98
CA VAL A 183 24.97 3.19 -2.37
C VAL A 183 25.06 1.66 -2.47
N PHE A 184 26.01 1.05 -1.77
CA PHE A 184 26.16 -0.41 -1.73
C PHE A 184 24.95 -1.11 -1.10
N ALA A 185 24.43 -0.61 0.03
CA ALA A 185 23.23 -1.16 0.67
C ALA A 185 21.98 -1.04 -0.22
N HIS A 186 21.79 0.11 -0.89
CA HIS A 186 20.69 0.31 -1.83
C HIS A 186 20.76 -0.64 -3.02
N TRP A 187 21.98 -0.87 -3.54
CA TRP A 187 22.19 -1.80 -4.63
C TRP A 187 21.92 -3.26 -4.22
N ILE A 188 22.35 -3.70 -3.04
CA ILE A 188 22.03 -5.05 -2.54
C ILE A 188 20.52 -5.24 -2.40
N HIS A 189 19.82 -4.24 -1.89
CA HIS A 189 18.36 -4.29 -1.75
C HIS A 189 17.66 -4.39 -3.11
N SER A 190 18.10 -3.66 -4.13
CA SER A 190 17.47 -3.70 -5.46
C SER A 190 17.65 -5.02 -6.20
N LEU A 191 18.62 -5.85 -5.79
CA LEU A 191 18.84 -7.19 -6.35
C LEU A 191 18.06 -8.30 -5.65
N GLY A 192 17.60 -8.08 -4.41
CA GLY A 192 17.02 -9.12 -3.58
C GLY A 192 15.52 -9.34 -3.77
N SER A 193 15.01 -10.44 -3.23
CA SER A 193 13.57 -10.77 -3.21
C SER A 193 12.63 -9.70 -2.61
N ARG A 194 13.16 -8.79 -1.79
CA ARG A 194 12.43 -7.66 -1.18
C ARG A 194 12.56 -6.34 -1.97
N SER A 195 13.02 -6.35 -3.22
CA SER A 195 13.29 -5.15 -4.03
C SER A 195 12.06 -4.28 -4.34
N GLU A 196 10.86 -4.87 -4.33
CA GLU A 196 9.59 -4.16 -4.52
C GLU A 196 9.07 -3.52 -3.22
N SER A 197 9.64 -3.91 -2.07
CA SER A 197 9.37 -3.30 -0.77
C SER A 197 10.30 -2.10 -0.54
N PRO A 198 9.96 -1.15 0.34
CA PRO A 198 10.85 -0.03 0.61
C PRO A 198 12.18 -0.50 1.26
N LEU A 199 13.27 0.22 1.02
CA LEU A 199 14.45 0.20 1.89
C LEU A 199 14.33 1.34 2.89
N ILE A 200 14.17 1.03 4.17
CA ILE A 200 14.13 2.04 5.22
C ILE A 200 15.56 2.27 5.71
N SER A 201 16.09 3.47 5.47
CA SER A 201 17.43 3.86 5.90
C SER A 201 17.37 4.75 7.14
N VAL A 202 18.19 4.45 8.15
CA VAL A 202 18.25 5.18 9.41
C VAL A 202 19.71 5.50 9.70
N ASN A 203 20.06 6.78 9.70
CA ASN A 203 21.34 7.22 10.24
C ASN A 203 21.22 7.27 11.78
N CYS A 204 21.97 6.39 12.46
CA CYS A 204 21.90 6.26 13.91
C CYS A 204 22.52 7.45 14.65
N GLY A 205 23.48 8.17 14.04
CA GLY A 205 24.08 9.38 14.61
C GLY A 205 23.20 10.63 14.52
N ALA A 206 22.22 10.65 13.61
CA ALA A 206 21.33 11.79 13.41
C ALA A 206 20.16 11.86 14.40
N LEU A 207 19.84 10.74 15.07
CA LEU A 207 18.72 10.66 16.00
C LEU A 207 19.13 11.09 17.43
N PRO A 208 18.40 12.02 18.07
CA PRO A 208 18.60 12.31 19.47
C PRO A 208 18.41 11.05 20.34
N GLU A 209 19.34 10.81 21.26
CA GLU A 209 19.34 9.60 22.12
C GLU A 209 18.01 9.38 22.85
N ASN A 210 17.41 10.46 23.35
CA ASN A 210 16.13 10.43 24.07
C ASN A 210 14.92 10.08 23.19
N LEU A 211 15.03 10.24 21.87
CA LEU A 211 13.98 9.90 20.91
C LEU A 211 14.23 8.54 20.25
N PHE A 212 15.48 8.06 20.26
CA PHE A 212 15.90 6.87 19.55
C PHE A 212 14.96 5.69 19.81
N GLU A 213 14.68 5.36 21.07
CA GLU A 213 13.79 4.24 21.42
C GLU A 213 12.39 4.40 20.84
N SER A 214 11.82 5.60 20.94
CA SER A 214 10.47 5.90 20.50
C SER A 214 10.32 5.95 18.98
N GLU A 215 11.37 6.33 18.26
CA GLU A 215 11.43 6.28 16.80
C GLU A 215 11.65 4.85 16.31
N PHE A 216 12.57 4.12 16.94
CA PHE A 216 12.99 2.80 16.48
C PHE A 216 11.93 1.73 16.74
N PHE A 217 11.39 1.69 17.95
CA PHE A 217 10.40 0.69 18.36
C PHE A 217 8.96 1.20 18.35
N GLY A 218 8.72 2.52 18.34
CA GLY A 218 7.38 3.08 18.48
C GLY A 218 6.88 3.09 19.93
N TYR A 219 5.70 3.66 20.16
CA TYR A 219 5.14 3.78 21.51
C TYR A 219 3.62 3.68 21.54
N GLU A 220 3.10 3.19 22.65
CA GLU A 220 1.66 3.17 22.94
C GLU A 220 1.17 4.51 23.50
N LYS A 221 -0.13 4.76 23.38
CA LYS A 221 -0.75 5.94 23.99
C LYS A 221 -0.51 5.91 25.51
N GLY A 222 0.02 7.01 26.06
CA GLY A 222 0.32 7.14 27.48
C GLY A 222 1.66 6.56 27.94
N ALA A 223 2.53 6.14 27.02
CA ALA A 223 3.85 5.61 27.36
C ALA A 223 4.76 6.63 28.08
N PHE A 224 4.61 7.93 27.79
CA PHE A 224 5.32 9.04 28.44
C PHE A 224 4.50 10.34 28.34
N THR A 225 4.94 11.39 29.05
CA THR A 225 4.30 12.72 29.01
C THR A 225 4.34 13.29 27.60
N GLY A 226 3.17 13.46 26.97
CA GLY A 226 3.04 13.91 25.58
C GLY A 226 2.69 12.80 24.57
N ALA A 227 2.67 11.53 24.99
CA ALA A 227 2.24 10.39 24.17
C ALA A 227 0.71 10.34 24.01
N GLY A 228 0.12 11.38 23.39
CA GLY A 228 -1.33 11.51 23.23
C GLY A 228 -1.96 10.52 22.24
N LYS A 229 -1.14 9.92 21.36
CA LYS A 229 -1.52 8.90 20.38
C LYS A 229 -0.44 7.82 20.33
N GLN A 230 -0.79 6.66 19.80
CA GLN A 230 0.16 5.61 19.46
C GLN A 230 1.01 6.04 18.25
N LYS A 231 2.28 5.62 18.21
CA LYS A 231 3.19 5.78 17.07
C LYS A 231 3.82 4.44 16.68
N ILE A 232 3.85 4.16 15.38
CA ILE A 232 4.54 3.02 14.77
C ILE A 232 6.03 3.35 14.67
N GLY A 233 6.89 2.42 15.06
CA GLY A 233 8.35 2.57 14.99
C GLY A 233 8.95 2.15 13.65
N LEU A 234 10.23 2.44 13.45
CA LEU A 234 10.98 2.12 12.23
C LEU A 234 11.08 0.61 11.97
N ILE A 235 11.27 -0.21 13.01
CA ILE A 235 11.27 -1.68 12.88
C ILE A 235 9.93 -2.16 12.35
N GLU A 236 8.83 -1.68 12.93
CA GLU A 236 7.48 -2.09 12.53
C GLU A 236 7.11 -1.58 11.14
N ALA A 237 7.59 -0.39 10.77
CA ALA A 237 7.42 0.16 9.43
C ALA A 237 8.21 -0.62 8.36
N SER A 238 9.22 -1.40 8.76
CA SER A 238 10.08 -2.20 7.87
C SER A 238 9.60 -3.64 7.70
N ASP A 239 8.43 -3.99 8.24
CA ASP A 239 7.83 -5.31 8.07
C ASP A 239 7.63 -5.66 6.58
N GLY A 240 8.15 -6.81 6.16
CA GLY A 240 8.21 -7.23 4.76
C GLY A 240 9.30 -6.55 3.92
N SER A 241 10.22 -5.79 4.53
CA SER A 241 11.16 -4.86 3.89
C SER A 241 12.61 -5.07 4.39
N THR A 242 13.55 -4.20 4.00
CA THR A 242 14.93 -4.16 4.50
C THR A 242 15.14 -2.89 5.34
N LEU A 243 15.81 -3.03 6.48
CA LEU A 243 16.19 -1.92 7.36
C LEU A 243 17.70 -1.69 7.30
N PHE A 244 18.13 -0.57 6.71
CA PHE A 244 19.53 -0.17 6.66
C PHE A 244 19.87 0.77 7.82
N LEU A 245 20.76 0.32 8.71
CA LEU A 245 21.24 1.07 9.86
C LEU A 245 22.61 1.65 9.57
N ASP A 246 22.65 2.90 9.11
CA ASP A 246 23.89 3.62 8.88
C ASP A 246 24.47 4.14 10.20
N GLU A 247 25.80 4.18 10.27
CA GLU A 247 26.55 4.58 11.47
C GLU A 247 26.10 3.82 12.73
N ILE A 248 25.85 2.51 12.62
CA ILE A 248 25.37 1.66 13.73
C ILE A 248 26.23 1.74 15.01
N GLY A 249 27.50 2.13 14.89
CA GLY A 249 28.39 2.38 16.02
C GLY A 249 27.97 3.55 16.92
N GLU A 250 27.19 4.51 16.41
CA GLU A 250 26.64 5.63 17.16
C GLU A 250 25.36 5.26 17.94
N MET A 251 24.88 4.01 17.82
CA MET A 251 23.69 3.55 18.55
C MET A 251 23.96 3.49 20.06
N PRO A 252 23.09 4.07 20.90
CA PRO A 252 23.24 3.99 22.36
C PRO A 252 23.30 2.55 22.87
N MET A 253 24.13 2.28 23.88
CA MET A 253 24.33 0.91 24.42
C MET A 253 23.03 0.23 24.86
N THR A 254 22.10 0.99 25.45
CA THR A 254 20.78 0.49 25.87
C THR A 254 19.94 0.03 24.69
N MET A 255 20.12 0.64 23.52
CA MET A 255 19.44 0.29 22.28
C MET A 255 20.07 -0.92 21.62
N GLN A 256 21.40 -1.08 21.69
CA GLN A 256 22.09 -2.25 21.16
C GLN A 256 21.59 -3.56 21.80
N VAL A 257 21.30 -3.55 23.11
CA VAL A 257 20.72 -4.72 23.80
C VAL A 257 19.35 -5.10 23.22
N LYS A 258 18.51 -4.11 22.91
CA LYS A 258 17.19 -4.35 22.32
C LYS A 258 17.27 -4.76 20.86
N LEU A 259 18.21 -4.19 20.10
CA LEU A 259 18.48 -4.59 18.74
C LEU A 259 18.95 -6.04 18.68
N LEU A 260 19.83 -6.47 19.60
CA LEU A 260 20.26 -7.86 19.69
C LEU A 260 19.07 -8.81 19.91
N HIS A 261 18.20 -8.49 20.87
CA HIS A 261 16.98 -9.28 21.09
C HIS A 261 16.07 -9.34 19.85
N PHE A 262 15.97 -8.23 19.11
CA PHE A 262 15.23 -8.17 17.86
C PHE A 262 15.86 -9.07 16.78
N LEU A 263 17.17 -8.99 16.57
CA LEU A 263 17.89 -9.80 15.58
C LEU A 263 17.83 -11.30 15.88
N GLU A 264 17.82 -11.69 17.16
CA GLU A 264 17.75 -13.10 17.57
C GLU A 264 16.34 -13.70 17.45
N ASN A 265 15.30 -12.93 17.79
CA ASN A 265 13.95 -13.47 17.97
C ASN A 265 12.95 -12.97 16.92
N GLY A 266 13.32 -12.00 16.09
CA GLY A 266 12.41 -11.29 15.19
C GLY A 266 11.29 -10.57 15.94
N ALA A 267 11.49 -10.25 17.23
CA ALA A 267 10.45 -9.75 18.12
C ALA A 267 10.91 -8.53 18.91
N PHE A 268 9.99 -7.60 19.15
CA PHE A 268 10.24 -6.37 19.90
C PHE A 268 8.99 -5.92 20.66
N ARG A 269 9.14 -4.91 21.52
CA ARG A 269 8.03 -4.24 22.22
C ARG A 269 8.07 -2.74 21.95
N ARG A 270 6.89 -2.15 21.77
CA ARG A 270 6.74 -0.69 21.81
C ARG A 270 6.99 -0.18 23.22
N VAL A 271 7.45 1.06 23.32
CA VAL A 271 7.56 1.75 24.61
C VAL A 271 6.18 1.81 25.28
N GLY A 272 6.13 1.37 26.53
CA GLY A 272 4.89 1.30 27.32
C GLY A 272 3.97 0.10 27.01
N SER A 273 4.37 -0.80 26.09
CA SER A 273 3.63 -2.04 25.82
C SER A 273 4.18 -3.23 26.58
N THR A 274 3.29 -4.14 26.97
CA THR A 274 3.65 -5.47 27.53
C THR A 274 3.53 -6.59 26.49
N GLN A 275 3.10 -6.27 25.27
CA GLN A 275 2.90 -7.23 24.20
C GLN A 275 4.11 -7.28 23.28
N ASP A 276 4.63 -8.48 23.06
CA ASP A 276 5.61 -8.75 22.01
C ASP A 276 4.96 -8.68 20.63
N ARG A 277 5.71 -8.11 19.67
CA ARG A 277 5.34 -8.04 18.25
C ARG A 277 6.47 -8.64 17.45
N SER A 278 6.11 -9.40 16.42
CA SER A 278 7.08 -9.95 15.47
C SER A 278 6.88 -9.34 14.10
N VAL A 279 7.99 -9.08 13.42
CA VAL A 279 8.03 -8.52 12.07
C VAL A 279 9.09 -9.26 11.26
N ASP A 280 8.86 -9.31 9.96
CA ASP A 280 9.72 -9.96 8.99
C ASP A 280 10.59 -8.90 8.29
N VAL A 281 11.81 -8.70 8.79
CA VAL A 281 12.73 -7.64 8.32
C VAL A 281 14.11 -8.22 8.07
N ARG A 282 14.73 -7.82 6.97
CA ARG A 282 16.15 -8.06 6.70
C ARG A 282 17.03 -6.89 7.16
#